data_AF-A0A1F4D3K3-F1
#
_entry.id   AF-A0A1F4D3K3-F1
#
_cell.length_a   1.000
_cell.length_b   1.000
_cell.length_c   1.000
_cell.angle_alpha   90.00
_cell.angle_beta   90.00
_cell.angle_gamma   90.00
#
_symmetry.space_group_name_H-M   'P 1'
#
loop_
_entity.id
_entity.type
_entity.pdbx_description
1 polymer ?
#
loop_
_entity_poly.entity_id
_entity_poly.type
_entity_poly.pdbx_seq_one_letter_code
_entity_poly.pdbx_strand_id
1 'polypeptide(L)'
;MTVWQVSAGPTKRRYSDVLLRHGVALIGPGNSGPWRQDRRDNEFDGSAIRRFVTEVGMGDPVVMRVGTSGIAAVGFFAGEYEHLPQFDDVYGWDLQHARRVRWCRLPEDYEFADAVFGGMPARFSAVGGAEVLDYVERFLKSPTTGWQTVPLPALPVLEPALSEPPKAVADLVALAHDVHELYWNDAHFGERPREDELIVHFVVPLLRQLGWPPERIAVKWRNADVTVFRALPRTPEHVHQLFEAKRLGDGIEFALDQARRYLDMLGVMRDVIVTDGIRYRYYDAAKDFAPVAYANLANLKQSAAQLFDRLRRP
;
A
#
# COMPACT_ATOMS: atom_id res chain seq x y z
N MET A 1 -13.47 -24.72 -17.33
CA MET A 1 -13.02 -24.07 -16.09
C MET A 1 -12.12 -22.91 -16.48
N THR A 2 -12.43 -21.69 -16.05
CA THR A 2 -11.61 -20.51 -16.37
C THR A 2 -10.65 -20.27 -15.22
N VAL A 3 -9.34 -20.20 -15.50
CA VAL A 3 -8.34 -19.81 -14.50
C VAL A 3 -8.18 -18.29 -14.55
N TRP A 4 -8.29 -17.64 -13.40
CA TRP A 4 -8.13 -16.20 -13.27
C TRP A 4 -6.76 -15.84 -12.67
N GLN A 5 -6.32 -14.61 -12.87
CA GLN A 5 -5.18 -14.04 -12.16
C GLN A 5 -5.57 -12.74 -11.46
N VAL A 6 -5.04 -12.54 -10.25
CA VAL A 6 -5.14 -11.28 -9.51
C VAL A 6 -3.74 -10.80 -9.15
N SER A 7 -3.47 -9.52 -9.38
CA SER A 7 -2.19 -8.90 -9.01
C SER A 7 -2.05 -8.77 -7.50
N ALA A 8 -0.94 -9.23 -6.94
CA ALA A 8 -0.53 -8.96 -5.55
C ALA A 8 0.40 -7.73 -5.43
N GLY A 9 0.37 -6.85 -6.43
CA GLY A 9 1.15 -5.62 -6.49
C GLY A 9 2.45 -5.76 -7.28
N PRO A 10 3.12 -4.63 -7.57
CA PRO A 10 4.44 -4.65 -8.18
C PRO A 10 5.48 -5.20 -7.19
N THR A 11 6.67 -5.58 -7.68
CA THR A 11 7.77 -6.11 -6.85
C THR A 11 8.13 -5.20 -5.68
N LYS A 12 8.02 -3.87 -5.88
CA LYS A 12 8.28 -2.83 -4.88
C LYS A 12 7.04 -2.38 -4.09
N ARG A 13 5.95 -3.15 -4.09
CA ARG A 13 4.73 -2.86 -3.30
C ARG A 13 3.85 -4.10 -3.23
N ARG A 14 4.43 -5.19 -2.70
CA ARG A 14 3.74 -6.48 -2.60
C ARG A 14 2.75 -6.46 -1.44
N TYR A 15 1.52 -6.88 -1.70
CA TYR A 15 0.44 -6.97 -0.71
C TYR A 15 -0.18 -8.37 -0.65
N SER A 16 0.56 -9.40 -1.09
CA SER A 16 0.17 -10.81 -1.00
C SER A 16 -0.22 -11.23 0.42
N ASP A 17 0.52 -10.78 1.43
CA ASP A 17 0.22 -11.13 2.82
C ASP A 17 -1.15 -10.62 3.28
N VAL A 18 -1.64 -9.50 2.76
CA VAL A 18 -3.01 -8.99 3.04
C VAL A 18 -4.04 -9.92 2.41
N LEU A 19 -3.85 -10.30 1.14
CA LEU A 19 -4.74 -11.19 0.41
C LEU A 19 -4.84 -12.57 1.09
N LEU A 20 -3.69 -13.12 1.50
CA LEU A 20 -3.58 -14.40 2.19
C LEU A 20 -4.23 -14.34 3.58
N ARG A 21 -3.87 -13.34 4.39
CA ARG A 21 -4.34 -13.21 5.79
C ARG A 21 -5.86 -13.14 5.88
N HIS A 22 -6.51 -12.45 4.95
CA HIS A 22 -7.95 -12.22 4.98
C HIS A 22 -8.74 -13.12 4.03
N GLY A 23 -8.08 -13.97 3.24
CA GLY A 23 -8.73 -14.84 2.27
C GLY A 23 -9.55 -14.03 1.26
N VAL A 24 -8.90 -13.06 0.62
CA VAL A 24 -9.52 -12.14 -0.34
C VAL A 24 -8.68 -12.02 -1.61
N ALA A 25 -9.35 -11.81 -2.73
CA ALA A 25 -8.78 -11.18 -3.92
C ALA A 25 -9.31 -9.75 -3.97
N LEU A 26 -8.43 -8.77 -4.14
CA LEU A 26 -8.76 -7.35 -4.13
C LEU A 26 -8.29 -6.67 -5.41
N ILE A 27 -9.11 -5.78 -5.97
CA ILE A 27 -8.73 -4.93 -7.10
C ILE A 27 -9.24 -3.49 -6.90
N GLY A 28 -8.55 -2.55 -7.53
CA GLY A 28 -8.94 -1.14 -7.58
C GLY A 28 -9.23 -0.65 -9.01
N PRO A 29 -9.48 0.66 -9.19
CA PRO A 29 -9.66 1.66 -8.13
C PRO A 29 -10.98 1.44 -7.38
N GLY A 30 -11.00 1.58 -6.06
CA GLY A 30 -12.22 1.37 -5.25
C GLY A 30 -12.87 2.64 -4.69
N ASN A 31 -12.19 3.80 -4.79
CA ASN A 31 -12.73 5.12 -4.44
C ASN A 31 -13.94 5.54 -5.27
N SER A 32 -14.07 5.03 -6.50
CA SER A 32 -15.27 5.21 -7.34
C SER A 32 -16.53 4.55 -6.76
N GLY A 33 -16.43 3.78 -5.67
CA GLY A 33 -17.55 3.07 -5.05
C GLY A 33 -17.86 1.72 -5.71
N PRO A 34 -18.97 1.05 -5.36
CA PRO A 34 -19.31 -0.25 -5.93
C PRO A 34 -19.62 -0.16 -7.43
N TRP A 35 -19.22 -1.19 -8.18
CA TRP A 35 -19.63 -1.35 -9.57
C TRP A 35 -21.11 -1.71 -9.68
N ARG A 36 -21.76 -1.19 -10.73
CA ARG A 36 -23.16 -1.47 -11.08
C ARG A 36 -23.31 -1.48 -12.60
N GLN A 37 -24.32 -2.19 -13.11
CA GLN A 37 -24.51 -2.41 -14.56
C GLN A 37 -24.78 -1.13 -15.36
N ASP A 38 -25.30 -0.08 -14.71
CA ASP A 38 -25.56 1.24 -15.28
C ASP A 38 -24.32 2.13 -15.37
N ARG A 39 -23.19 1.71 -14.78
CA ARG A 39 -21.94 2.46 -14.76
C ARG A 39 -20.98 2.01 -15.84
N ARG A 40 -20.15 2.94 -16.32
CA ARG A 40 -19.23 2.70 -17.42
C ARG A 40 -17.87 2.22 -16.91
N ASP A 41 -17.22 1.32 -17.66
CA ASP A 41 -15.90 0.77 -17.33
C ASP A 41 -14.81 1.86 -17.16
N ASN A 42 -14.94 3.02 -17.81
CA ASN A 42 -13.97 4.12 -17.69
C ASN A 42 -14.00 4.82 -16.32
N GLU A 43 -15.09 4.70 -15.55
CA GLU A 43 -15.16 5.18 -14.16
C GLU A 43 -14.27 4.34 -13.21
N PHE A 44 -13.76 3.21 -13.70
CA PHE A 44 -13.06 2.18 -12.95
C PHE A 44 -11.72 1.78 -13.58
N ASP A 45 -11.11 2.67 -14.39
CA ASP A 45 -9.89 2.40 -15.15
C ASP A 45 -9.96 1.15 -16.05
N GLY A 46 -11.11 0.95 -16.69
CA GLY A 46 -11.34 -0.11 -17.67
C GLY A 46 -12.14 -1.31 -17.16
N SER A 47 -12.16 -2.37 -17.97
CA SER A 47 -13.11 -3.48 -17.79
C SER A 47 -12.80 -4.47 -16.67
N ALA A 48 -11.65 -4.35 -15.99
CA ALA A 48 -11.20 -5.35 -15.02
C ALA A 48 -12.21 -5.57 -13.89
N ILE A 49 -12.79 -4.49 -13.36
CA ILE A 49 -13.79 -4.57 -12.28
C ILE A 49 -15.08 -5.19 -12.78
N ARG A 50 -15.59 -4.79 -13.96
CA ARG A 50 -16.76 -5.44 -14.56
C ARG A 50 -16.56 -6.96 -14.69
N ARG A 51 -15.42 -7.42 -15.24
CA ARG A 51 -15.13 -8.86 -15.38
C ARG A 51 -15.09 -9.56 -14.03
N PHE A 52 -14.42 -8.94 -13.05
CA PHE A 52 -14.35 -9.46 -11.68
C PHE A 52 -15.73 -9.63 -11.05
N VAL A 53 -16.66 -8.72 -11.35
CA VAL A 53 -18.04 -8.78 -10.85
C VAL A 53 -18.89 -9.79 -11.64
N THR A 54 -18.85 -9.76 -12.97
CA THR A 54 -19.85 -10.45 -13.81
C THR A 54 -19.41 -11.78 -14.40
N GLU A 55 -18.11 -12.05 -14.49
CA GLU A 55 -17.58 -13.22 -15.23
C GLU A 55 -17.01 -14.31 -14.32
N VAL A 56 -16.66 -13.97 -13.07
CA VAL A 56 -16.09 -14.90 -12.09
C VAL A 56 -17.17 -15.79 -11.48
N GLY A 57 -17.03 -17.10 -11.62
CA GLY A 57 -17.86 -18.09 -10.95
C GLY A 57 -17.32 -18.51 -9.59
N MET A 58 -18.21 -18.91 -8.68
CA MET A 58 -17.80 -19.63 -7.47
C MET A 58 -17.07 -20.93 -7.84
N GLY A 59 -15.96 -21.21 -7.17
CA GLY A 59 -15.12 -22.38 -7.46
C GLY A 59 -14.20 -22.23 -8.66
N ASP A 60 -14.21 -21.08 -9.35
CA ASP A 60 -13.19 -20.83 -10.37
C ASP A 60 -11.79 -20.72 -9.73
N PRO A 61 -10.76 -21.35 -10.31
CA PRO A 61 -9.39 -21.19 -9.87
C PRO A 61 -8.88 -19.77 -10.09
N VAL A 62 -8.01 -19.34 -9.19
CA VAL A 62 -7.31 -18.06 -9.30
C VAL A 62 -5.86 -18.21 -8.87
N VAL A 63 -4.95 -17.53 -9.57
CA VAL A 63 -3.56 -17.39 -9.16
C VAL A 63 -3.28 -15.98 -8.62
N MET A 64 -2.48 -15.93 -7.57
CA MET A 64 -1.95 -14.67 -7.03
C MET A 64 -0.66 -14.33 -7.74
N ARG A 65 -0.74 -13.43 -8.74
CA ARG A 65 0.39 -13.03 -9.58
C ARG A 65 1.32 -12.07 -8.83
N VAL A 66 2.61 -12.27 -9.04
CA VAL A 66 3.70 -11.38 -8.64
C VAL A 66 4.52 -11.01 -9.87
N GLY A 67 4.61 -9.72 -10.20
CA GLY A 67 5.34 -9.29 -11.39
C GLY A 67 4.78 -9.88 -12.69
N THR A 68 5.62 -10.18 -13.68
CA THR A 68 5.19 -10.70 -15.00
C THR A 68 5.40 -12.21 -15.17
N SER A 69 6.08 -12.85 -14.22
CA SER A 69 6.55 -14.24 -14.27
C SER A 69 6.34 -15.02 -12.97
N GLY A 70 5.82 -14.41 -11.90
CA GLY A 70 5.74 -15.05 -10.59
C GLY A 70 4.32 -15.33 -10.13
N ILE A 71 4.15 -16.37 -9.31
CA ILE A 71 2.93 -16.61 -8.51
C ILE A 71 3.29 -16.93 -7.06
N ALA A 72 2.52 -16.41 -6.12
CA ALA A 72 2.71 -16.63 -4.67
C ALA A 72 1.71 -17.63 -4.07
N ALA A 73 0.57 -17.82 -4.73
CA ALA A 73 -0.51 -18.68 -4.27
C ALA A 73 -1.43 -19.12 -5.41
N VAL A 74 -2.08 -20.26 -5.21
CA VAL A 74 -3.20 -20.74 -6.03
C VAL A 74 -4.42 -20.83 -5.11
N GLY A 75 -5.61 -20.51 -5.60
CA GLY A 75 -6.82 -20.54 -4.79
C GLY A 75 -8.09 -20.77 -5.59
N PHE A 76 -9.21 -20.75 -4.87
CA PHE A 76 -10.55 -20.81 -5.43
C PHE A 76 -11.41 -19.66 -4.92
N PHE A 77 -12.17 -19.04 -5.82
CA PHE A 77 -13.21 -18.10 -5.40
C PHE A 77 -14.27 -18.82 -4.57
N ALA A 78 -14.55 -18.26 -3.40
CA ALA A 78 -15.37 -18.87 -2.36
C ALA A 78 -16.51 -17.96 -1.89
N GLY A 79 -16.72 -16.83 -2.56
CA GLY A 79 -17.78 -15.88 -2.25
C GLY A 79 -18.10 -14.98 -3.44
N GLU A 80 -19.24 -14.32 -3.32
CA GLU A 80 -19.70 -13.33 -4.29
C GLU A 80 -18.86 -12.05 -4.24
N TYR A 81 -19.10 -11.18 -5.20
CA TYR A 81 -18.51 -9.85 -5.20
C TYR A 81 -19.01 -9.02 -4.01
N GLU A 82 -18.08 -8.33 -3.36
CA GLU A 82 -18.34 -7.37 -2.29
C GLU A 82 -17.52 -6.09 -2.51
N HIS A 83 -18.06 -4.94 -2.11
CA HIS A 83 -17.28 -3.70 -1.97
C HIS A 83 -16.98 -3.51 -0.48
N LEU A 84 -15.70 -3.65 -0.11
CA LEU A 84 -15.24 -3.75 1.27
C LEU A 84 -14.47 -2.48 1.68
N PRO A 85 -15.12 -1.53 2.38
CA PRO A 85 -14.52 -0.23 2.73
C PRO A 85 -13.27 -0.33 3.61
N GLN A 86 -13.07 -1.45 4.30
CA GLN A 86 -11.89 -1.70 5.13
C GLN A 86 -10.58 -1.93 4.34
N PHE A 87 -10.66 -2.00 3.01
CA PHE A 87 -9.50 -2.08 2.11
C PHE A 87 -9.31 -0.80 1.28
N ASP A 88 -9.70 0.35 1.84
CA ASP A 88 -9.55 1.68 1.25
C ASP A 88 -8.14 2.27 1.39
N ASP A 89 -7.19 1.52 1.95
CA ASP A 89 -5.78 1.90 2.02
C ASP A 89 -4.86 0.67 2.16
N VAL A 90 -4.84 -0.19 1.14
CA VAL A 90 -3.93 -1.35 1.11
C VAL A 90 -2.56 -0.88 0.63
N TYR A 91 -1.70 -0.57 1.60
CA TYR A 91 -0.38 0.01 1.37
C TYR A 91 -0.43 1.27 0.51
N GLY A 92 -1.50 2.08 0.57
CA GLY A 92 -1.74 3.29 -0.23
C GLY A 92 -2.61 3.10 -1.48
N TRP A 93 -3.19 1.92 -1.69
CA TRP A 93 -4.09 1.64 -2.81
C TRP A 93 -5.51 1.39 -2.33
N ASP A 94 -6.47 1.99 -3.03
CA ASP A 94 -7.90 1.79 -2.79
C ASP A 94 -8.35 0.50 -3.48
N LEU A 95 -8.33 -0.62 -2.73
CA LEU A 95 -8.59 -1.97 -3.26
C LEU A 95 -9.89 -2.57 -2.72
N GLN A 96 -10.97 -1.78 -2.71
CA GLN A 96 -12.24 -2.20 -2.09
C GLN A 96 -13.04 -3.24 -2.89
N HIS A 97 -12.75 -3.50 -4.18
CA HIS A 97 -13.49 -4.52 -4.93
C HIS A 97 -12.96 -5.91 -4.58
N ALA A 98 -13.75 -6.68 -3.86
CA ALA A 98 -13.32 -7.92 -3.24
C ALA A 98 -14.13 -9.13 -3.69
N ARG A 99 -13.49 -10.29 -3.66
CA ARG A 99 -14.13 -11.61 -3.57
C ARG A 99 -13.40 -12.44 -2.54
N ARG A 100 -14.12 -13.30 -1.83
CA ARG A 100 -13.51 -14.24 -0.89
C ARG A 100 -12.78 -15.34 -1.66
N VAL A 101 -11.58 -15.70 -1.20
CA VAL A 101 -10.74 -16.74 -1.82
C VAL A 101 -10.17 -17.65 -0.75
N ARG A 102 -10.23 -18.97 -1.01
CA ARG A 102 -9.43 -19.93 -0.25
C ARG A 102 -8.07 -20.04 -0.92
N TRP A 103 -7.06 -19.44 -0.30
CA TRP A 103 -5.70 -19.47 -0.81
C TRP A 103 -4.94 -20.68 -0.30
N CYS A 104 -4.20 -21.33 -1.19
CA CYS A 104 -3.06 -22.17 -0.87
C CYS A 104 -1.79 -21.37 -1.14
N ARG A 105 -1.15 -20.91 -0.06
CA ARG A 105 0.17 -20.24 -0.15
C ARG A 105 1.19 -21.27 -0.64
N LEU A 106 1.97 -20.90 -1.65
CA LEU A 106 3.10 -21.72 -2.08
C LEU A 106 4.22 -21.64 -1.02
N PRO A 107 5.00 -22.71 -0.80
CA PRO A 107 6.13 -22.66 0.13
C PRO A 107 7.12 -21.53 -0.20
N GLU A 108 7.34 -21.33 -1.49
CA GLU A 108 8.11 -20.23 -2.07
C GLU A 108 7.36 -19.72 -3.32
N ASP A 109 7.57 -18.45 -3.68
CA ASP A 109 7.04 -17.91 -4.93
C ASP A 109 7.55 -18.76 -6.10
N TYR A 110 6.64 -19.20 -6.97
CA TYR A 110 7.02 -19.93 -8.17
C TYR A 110 7.27 -18.94 -9.31
N GLU A 111 8.48 -18.94 -9.84
CA GLU A 111 8.88 -18.13 -11.00
C GLU A 111 8.90 -18.99 -12.26
N PHE A 112 8.14 -18.56 -13.25
CA PHE A 112 8.18 -19.08 -14.62
C PHE A 112 9.42 -18.55 -15.34
N ALA A 113 9.91 -19.30 -16.35
CA ALA A 113 11.11 -18.90 -17.08
C ALA A 113 10.91 -17.62 -17.91
N ASP A 114 9.68 -17.43 -18.42
CA ASP A 114 9.30 -16.31 -19.27
C ASP A 114 8.25 -15.40 -18.60
N ALA A 115 8.00 -14.24 -19.21
CA ALA A 115 6.93 -13.32 -18.83
C ALA A 115 5.54 -13.87 -19.22
N VAL A 116 5.12 -14.97 -18.58
CA VAL A 116 3.90 -15.74 -18.90
C VAL A 116 2.60 -14.96 -18.72
N PHE A 117 2.62 -13.83 -18.00
CA PHE A 117 1.48 -12.92 -17.85
C PHE A 117 1.49 -11.75 -18.83
N GLY A 118 2.48 -11.68 -19.73
CA GLY A 118 2.69 -10.58 -20.67
C GLY A 118 3.47 -9.41 -20.08
N GLY A 119 3.81 -8.42 -20.93
CA GLY A 119 4.64 -7.27 -20.53
C GLY A 119 3.93 -6.22 -19.67
N MET A 120 2.61 -6.08 -19.84
CA MET A 120 1.75 -5.18 -19.05
C MET A 120 0.51 -5.95 -18.57
N PRO A 121 0.68 -6.90 -17.64
CA PRO A 121 -0.41 -7.74 -17.19
C PRO A 121 -1.48 -6.90 -16.49
N ALA A 122 -2.74 -7.15 -16.84
CA ALA A 122 -3.86 -6.54 -16.16
C ALA A 122 -3.84 -6.84 -14.65
N ARG A 123 -4.45 -5.96 -13.86
CA ARG A 123 -4.65 -6.19 -12.41
C ARG A 123 -5.55 -7.41 -12.13
N PHE A 124 -6.43 -7.72 -13.07
CA PHE A 124 -7.27 -8.90 -13.07
C PHE A 124 -7.65 -9.31 -14.50
N SER A 125 -7.51 -10.59 -14.84
CA SER A 125 -7.93 -11.16 -16.12
C SER A 125 -8.02 -12.68 -16.06
N ALA A 126 -8.67 -13.29 -17.06
CA ALA A 126 -8.47 -14.71 -17.33
C ALA A 126 -7.01 -14.96 -17.74
N VAL A 127 -6.48 -16.12 -17.39
CA VAL A 127 -5.16 -16.60 -17.79
C VAL A 127 -5.30 -17.31 -19.14
N GLY A 128 -4.52 -16.86 -20.12
CA GLY A 128 -4.42 -17.51 -21.45
C GLY A 128 -3.11 -18.27 -21.68
N GLY A 129 -2.11 -18.09 -20.83
CA GLY A 129 -0.79 -18.71 -20.98
C GLY A 129 -0.82 -20.21 -20.65
N ALA A 130 -0.45 -21.05 -21.61
CA ALA A 130 -0.52 -22.52 -21.47
C ALA A 130 0.31 -23.04 -20.28
N GLU A 131 1.46 -22.44 -20.01
CA GLU A 131 2.35 -22.84 -18.90
C GLU A 131 1.70 -22.63 -17.53
N VAL A 132 1.02 -21.50 -17.34
CA VAL A 132 0.30 -21.20 -16.08
C VAL A 132 -0.92 -22.12 -15.94
N LEU A 133 -1.63 -22.37 -17.05
CA LEU A 133 -2.78 -23.29 -17.04
C LEU A 133 -2.35 -24.72 -16.67
N ASP A 134 -1.28 -25.23 -17.26
CA ASP A 134 -0.71 -26.54 -16.92
C ASP A 134 -0.26 -26.59 -15.44
N TYR A 135 0.42 -25.56 -14.96
CA TYR A 135 0.84 -25.48 -13.57
C TYR A 135 -0.36 -25.58 -12.62
N VAL A 136 -1.41 -24.77 -12.86
CA VAL A 136 -2.61 -24.77 -12.02
C VAL A 136 -3.33 -26.11 -12.08
N GLU A 137 -3.46 -26.71 -13.26
CA GLU A 137 -4.09 -28.03 -13.40
C GLU A 137 -3.35 -29.11 -12.61
N ARG A 138 -2.01 -29.16 -12.71
CA ARG A 138 -1.18 -30.10 -11.93
C ARG A 138 -1.28 -29.83 -10.43
N PHE A 139 -1.25 -28.57 -10.03
CA PHE A 139 -1.35 -28.16 -8.63
C PHE A 139 -2.69 -28.59 -8.02
N LEU A 140 -3.81 -28.37 -8.73
CA LEU A 140 -5.14 -28.72 -8.26
C LEU A 140 -5.38 -30.23 -8.18
N LYS A 141 -4.70 -31.03 -9.02
CA LYS A 141 -4.71 -32.50 -8.96
C LYS A 141 -3.75 -33.08 -7.92
N SER A 142 -2.98 -32.25 -7.22
CA SER A 142 -2.05 -32.72 -6.19
C SER A 142 -2.81 -33.22 -4.94
N PRO A 143 -2.23 -34.13 -4.15
CA PRO A 143 -2.93 -34.78 -3.03
C PRO A 143 -3.38 -33.82 -1.92
N THR A 144 -2.73 -32.66 -1.80
CA THR A 144 -2.97 -31.70 -0.71
C THR A 144 -4.17 -30.82 -1.03
N THR A 145 -5.37 -31.29 -0.69
CA THR A 145 -6.63 -30.59 -0.98
C THR A 145 -7.30 -29.97 0.26
N GLY A 146 -6.76 -30.19 1.47
CA GLY A 146 -7.38 -29.74 2.72
C GLY A 146 -7.66 -28.23 2.77
N TRP A 147 -6.82 -27.41 2.14
CA TRP A 147 -6.99 -25.94 2.05
C TRP A 147 -8.27 -25.53 1.30
N GLN A 148 -8.79 -26.37 0.40
CA GLN A 148 -9.96 -26.09 -0.42
C GLN A 148 -11.25 -26.03 0.40
N THR A 149 -11.25 -26.63 1.60
CA THR A 149 -12.42 -26.70 2.49
C THR A 149 -12.20 -25.95 3.81
N VAL A 150 -11.03 -25.33 4.02
CA VAL A 150 -10.76 -24.54 5.23
C VAL A 150 -11.77 -23.38 5.32
N PRO A 151 -12.29 -23.08 6.53
CA PRO A 151 -13.10 -21.89 6.75
C PRO A 151 -12.39 -20.62 6.29
N LEU A 152 -13.14 -19.69 5.70
CA LEU A 152 -12.57 -18.42 5.28
C LEU A 152 -12.09 -17.62 6.51
N PRO A 153 -10.91 -16.97 6.45
CA PRO A 153 -10.43 -16.10 7.52
C PRO A 153 -11.39 -14.96 7.84
N ALA A 154 -11.24 -14.32 9.01
CA ALA A 154 -12.00 -13.12 9.31
C ALA A 154 -11.53 -11.92 8.45
N LEU A 155 -12.48 -11.09 8.03
CA LEU A 155 -12.18 -9.79 7.44
C LEU A 155 -11.70 -8.83 8.54
N PRO A 156 -10.83 -7.85 8.20
CA PRO A 156 -10.47 -6.83 9.17
C PRO A 156 -11.69 -5.96 9.49
N VAL A 157 -11.72 -5.45 10.71
CA VAL A 157 -12.74 -4.49 11.14
C VAL A 157 -12.50 -3.18 10.39
N LEU A 158 -13.57 -2.55 9.91
CA LEU A 158 -13.49 -1.22 9.31
C LEU A 158 -12.97 -0.22 10.34
N GLU A 159 -11.85 0.41 10.01
CA GLU A 159 -11.30 1.46 10.86
C GLU A 159 -12.17 2.72 10.77
N PRO A 160 -12.62 3.30 11.91
CA PRO A 160 -13.38 4.53 11.89
C PRO A 160 -12.55 5.70 11.36
N ALA A 161 -13.22 6.60 10.64
CA ALA A 161 -12.63 7.86 10.23
C ALA A 161 -12.32 8.75 11.45
N LEU A 162 -11.27 9.56 11.33
CA LEU A 162 -11.00 10.65 12.27
C LEU A 162 -11.60 11.95 11.71
N SER A 163 -12.89 12.15 11.95
CA SER A 163 -13.66 13.26 11.37
C SER A 163 -13.18 14.65 11.82
N GLU A 164 -12.61 14.73 13.02
CA GLU A 164 -12.06 15.98 13.57
C GLU A 164 -10.54 15.80 13.76
N PRO A 165 -9.71 16.25 12.80
CA PRO A 165 -8.27 16.20 12.97
C PRO A 165 -7.85 17.10 14.15
N PRO A 166 -6.73 16.78 14.84
CA PRO A 166 -6.19 17.67 15.87
C PRO A 166 -6.00 19.07 15.32
N LYS A 167 -6.44 20.09 16.07
CA LYS A 167 -6.42 21.50 15.62
C LYS A 167 -5.07 21.96 15.06
N ALA A 168 -3.98 21.44 15.62
CA ALA A 168 -2.63 21.75 15.17
C ALA A 168 -2.37 21.38 13.70
N VAL A 169 -2.99 20.30 13.21
CA VAL A 169 -2.76 19.75 11.86
C VAL A 169 -3.97 19.87 10.93
N ALA A 170 -5.07 20.47 11.39
CA ALA A 170 -6.32 20.55 10.66
C ALA A 170 -6.17 21.23 9.29
N ASP A 171 -5.45 22.35 9.22
CA ASP A 171 -5.23 23.07 7.96
C ASP A 171 -4.41 22.24 6.96
N LEU A 172 -3.48 21.41 7.45
CA LEU A 172 -2.66 20.56 6.59
C LEU A 172 -3.44 19.35 6.07
N VAL A 173 -4.32 18.79 6.89
CA VAL A 173 -5.26 17.74 6.48
C VAL A 173 -6.22 18.30 5.42
N ALA A 174 -6.76 19.50 5.62
CA ALA A 174 -7.59 20.17 4.62
C ALA A 174 -6.84 20.39 3.31
N LEU A 175 -5.60 20.88 3.36
CA LEU A 175 -4.75 21.03 2.18
C LEU A 175 -4.53 19.69 1.46
N ALA A 176 -4.26 18.61 2.20
CA ALA A 176 -4.08 17.29 1.64
C ALA A 176 -5.33 16.82 0.88
N HIS A 177 -6.53 17.03 1.44
CA HIS A 177 -7.78 16.73 0.75
C HIS A 177 -7.95 17.54 -0.54
N ASP A 178 -7.66 18.84 -0.51
CA ASP A 178 -7.84 19.72 -1.66
C ASP A 178 -6.91 19.37 -2.84
N VAL A 179 -5.67 18.95 -2.55
CA VAL A 179 -4.66 18.71 -3.61
C VAL A 179 -4.46 17.25 -3.97
N HIS A 180 -5.01 16.29 -3.20
CA HIS A 180 -4.72 14.87 -3.41
C HIS A 180 -5.08 14.43 -4.84
N GLU A 181 -6.33 14.64 -5.27
CA GLU A 181 -6.77 14.28 -6.62
C GLU A 181 -6.05 15.08 -7.71
N LEU A 182 -5.76 16.36 -7.42
CA LEU A 182 -5.04 17.23 -8.34
C LEU A 182 -3.63 16.71 -8.64
N TYR A 183 -2.92 16.20 -7.63
CA TYR A 183 -1.57 15.67 -7.79
C TYR A 183 -1.50 14.35 -8.56
N TRP A 184 -2.62 13.64 -8.66
CA TRP A 184 -2.75 12.45 -9.51
C TRP A 184 -3.12 12.77 -10.96
N ASN A 185 -3.47 14.02 -11.26
CA ASN A 185 -3.88 14.45 -12.60
C ASN A 185 -2.67 14.80 -13.47
N ASP A 186 -2.03 13.76 -14.01
CA ASP A 186 -0.87 13.90 -14.90
C ASP A 186 -1.19 14.76 -16.15
N ALA A 187 -2.44 14.77 -16.61
CA ALA A 187 -2.86 15.58 -17.75
C ALA A 187 -2.87 17.09 -17.44
N HIS A 188 -3.14 17.46 -16.18
CA HIS A 188 -3.14 18.85 -15.75
C HIS A 188 -1.74 19.32 -15.31
N PHE A 189 -1.02 18.47 -14.57
CA PHE A 189 0.26 18.82 -13.96
C PHE A 189 1.49 18.52 -14.84
N GLY A 190 1.34 17.65 -15.85
CA GLY A 190 2.42 17.17 -16.70
C GLY A 190 3.33 16.14 -16.00
N GLU A 191 3.90 16.52 -14.86
CA GLU A 191 4.62 15.63 -13.95
C GLU A 191 4.04 15.74 -12.54
N ARG A 192 4.01 14.60 -11.82
CA ARG A 192 3.62 14.60 -10.39
C ARG A 192 4.65 15.34 -9.54
N PRO A 193 4.23 15.93 -8.40
CA PRO A 193 5.15 16.56 -7.47
C PRO A 193 6.30 15.65 -7.07
N ARG A 194 7.51 16.19 -7.08
CA ARG A 194 8.73 15.50 -6.65
C ARG A 194 8.80 15.42 -5.13
N GLU A 195 9.70 14.56 -4.64
CA GLU A 195 9.97 14.38 -3.21
C GLU A 195 10.22 15.71 -2.49
N ASP A 196 11.04 16.59 -3.07
CA ASP A 196 11.36 17.88 -2.47
C ASP A 196 10.13 18.81 -2.37
N GLU A 197 9.22 18.75 -3.34
CA GLU A 197 7.96 19.50 -3.29
C GLU A 197 7.06 18.98 -2.17
N LEU A 198 6.93 17.65 -2.04
CA LEU A 198 6.13 17.03 -0.99
C LEU A 198 6.72 17.28 0.42
N ILE A 199 8.05 17.37 0.53
CA ILE A 199 8.72 17.78 1.76
C ILE A 199 8.33 19.22 2.13
N VAL A 200 8.34 20.15 1.18
CA VAL A 200 8.03 21.56 1.40
C VAL A 200 6.53 21.77 1.66
N HIS A 201 5.65 21.08 0.92
CA HIS A 201 4.20 21.25 1.01
C HIS A 201 3.61 20.56 2.24
N PHE A 202 4.20 19.44 2.70
CA PHE A 202 3.60 18.62 3.76
C PHE A 202 4.52 18.30 4.92
N VAL A 203 5.70 17.72 4.68
CA VAL A 203 6.53 17.19 5.77
C VAL A 203 7.03 18.30 6.71
N VAL A 204 7.59 19.38 6.16
CA VAL A 204 8.07 20.51 6.98
C VAL A 204 6.91 21.24 7.67
N PRO A 205 5.80 21.59 6.99
CA PRO A 205 4.63 22.16 7.66
C PRO A 205 4.07 21.29 8.79
N LEU A 206 3.96 19.97 8.59
CA LEU A 206 3.51 19.03 9.62
C LEU A 206 4.41 19.11 10.86
N LEU A 207 5.73 19.03 10.68
CA LEU A 207 6.68 19.12 11.77
C LEU A 207 6.56 20.45 12.54
N ARG A 208 6.41 21.57 11.83
CA ARG A 208 6.23 22.89 12.44
C ARG A 208 4.94 22.96 13.26
N GLN A 209 3.84 22.45 12.71
CA GLN A 209 2.55 22.35 13.40
C GLN A 209 2.60 21.46 14.65
N LEU A 210 3.46 20.45 14.64
CA LEU A 210 3.71 19.55 15.77
C LEU A 210 4.79 20.06 16.75
N GLY A 211 5.17 21.34 16.65
CA GLY A 211 6.00 22.04 17.62
C GLY A 211 7.52 22.00 17.37
N TRP A 212 7.95 21.49 16.21
CA TRP A 212 9.36 21.52 15.84
C TRP A 212 9.77 22.91 15.34
N PRO A 213 10.78 23.56 15.96
CA PRO A 213 11.21 24.87 15.51
C PRO A 213 12.09 24.74 14.25
N PRO A 214 12.07 25.72 13.32
CA PRO A 214 12.73 25.61 12.02
C PRO A 214 14.23 25.28 12.10
N GLU A 215 14.95 25.82 13.08
CA GLU A 215 16.38 25.58 13.26
C GLU A 215 16.71 24.12 13.64
N ARG A 216 15.73 23.36 14.14
CA ARG A 216 15.84 21.92 14.47
C ARG A 216 15.29 21.00 13.39
N ILE A 217 14.78 21.54 12.29
CA ILE A 217 14.39 20.78 11.09
C ILE A 217 15.48 21.01 10.05
N ALA A 218 16.12 19.94 9.58
CA ALA A 218 17.11 20.03 8.52
C ALA A 218 16.66 19.22 7.32
N VAL A 219 16.58 19.90 6.16
CA VAL A 219 16.30 19.28 4.86
C VAL A 219 17.64 18.97 4.19
N LYS A 220 17.80 17.75 3.65
CA LYS A 220 19.04 17.27 3.01
C LYS A 220 20.29 17.27 3.92
N TRP A 221 20.12 17.15 5.24
CA TRP A 221 21.28 17.06 6.14
C TRP A 221 21.98 15.71 5.98
N ARG A 222 23.23 15.73 5.52
CA ARG A 222 24.01 14.52 5.19
C ARG A 222 23.25 13.58 4.23
N ASN A 223 22.58 14.18 3.24
CA ASN A 223 21.80 13.51 2.20
C ASN A 223 20.48 12.85 2.65
N ALA A 224 20.16 12.83 3.94
CA ALA A 224 18.83 12.41 4.41
C ALA A 224 17.78 13.48 4.07
N ASP A 225 16.58 13.06 3.66
CA ASP A 225 15.55 13.99 3.16
C ASP A 225 15.14 15.03 4.20
N VAL A 226 14.69 14.58 5.37
CA VAL A 226 14.46 15.46 6.53
C VAL A 226 14.98 14.80 7.80
N THR A 227 15.66 15.57 8.65
CA THR A 227 16.11 15.13 9.98
C THR A 227 15.69 16.15 11.01
N VAL A 228 15.11 15.69 12.12
CA VAL A 228 14.76 16.55 13.26
C VAL A 228 15.67 16.29 14.45
N PHE A 229 16.03 17.36 15.15
CA PHE A 229 17.06 17.32 16.20
C PHE A 229 16.51 17.72 17.56
N ARG A 230 16.78 16.92 18.59
CA ARG A 230 16.37 17.22 19.98
C ARG A 230 17.13 18.41 20.59
N ALA A 231 18.29 18.75 20.05
CA ALA A 231 19.14 19.86 20.48
C ALA A 231 20.01 20.37 19.33
N LEU A 232 20.62 21.54 19.51
CA LEU A 232 21.67 22.05 18.63
C LEU A 232 23.04 21.91 19.33
N PRO A 233 24.17 21.82 18.59
CA PRO A 233 24.29 21.83 17.13
C PRO A 233 23.75 20.57 16.45
N ARG A 234 23.57 20.60 15.12
CA ARG A 234 23.10 19.45 14.33
C ARG A 234 24.20 18.40 14.22
N THR A 235 24.21 17.44 15.14
CA THR A 235 25.15 16.31 15.19
C THR A 235 24.38 14.99 15.26
N PRO A 236 25.02 13.83 14.93
CA PRO A 236 24.38 12.52 15.04
C PRO A 236 23.76 12.27 16.42
N GLU A 237 24.45 12.66 17.49
CA GLU A 237 23.99 12.48 18.88
C GLU A 237 22.69 13.22 19.17
N HIS A 238 22.43 14.32 18.44
CA HIS A 238 21.23 15.13 18.59
C HIS A 238 20.09 14.75 17.63
N VAL A 239 20.30 13.79 16.72
CA VAL A 239 19.21 13.27 15.87
C VAL A 239 18.12 12.68 16.75
N HIS A 240 16.88 13.09 16.51
CA HIS A 240 15.70 12.55 17.16
C HIS A 240 14.96 11.58 16.24
N GLN A 241 14.63 12.01 15.02
CA GLN A 241 13.94 11.21 14.01
C GLN A 241 14.48 11.55 12.62
N LEU A 242 14.42 10.59 11.71
CA LEU A 242 14.78 10.73 10.30
C LEU A 242 13.57 10.43 9.42
N PHE A 243 13.36 11.25 8.40
CA PHE A 243 12.31 11.08 7.41
C PHE A 243 12.96 10.76 6.06
N GLU A 244 12.39 9.78 5.37
CA GLU A 244 12.71 9.43 3.99
C GLU A 244 11.46 9.66 3.14
N ALA A 245 11.56 10.57 2.17
CA ALA A 245 10.48 10.90 1.27
C ALA A 245 10.54 10.04 0.00
N LYS A 246 9.38 9.79 -0.58
CA LYS A 246 9.22 9.20 -1.91
C LYS A 246 8.21 10.01 -2.72
N ARG A 247 8.18 9.78 -4.02
CA ARG A 247 7.20 10.41 -4.90
C ARG A 247 5.81 9.88 -4.59
N LEU A 248 4.81 10.70 -4.88
CA LEU A 248 3.41 10.30 -4.74
C LEU A 248 3.12 9.03 -5.54
N GLY A 249 2.60 8.01 -4.85
CA GLY A 249 2.24 6.72 -5.45
C GLY A 249 3.33 5.66 -5.45
N ASP A 250 4.57 6.02 -5.10
CA ASP A 250 5.60 5.02 -4.86
C ASP A 250 5.28 4.22 -3.57
N GLY A 251 5.70 2.95 -3.54
CA GLY A 251 5.60 2.14 -2.33
C GLY A 251 6.54 2.65 -1.24
N ILE A 252 6.01 3.42 -0.29
CA ILE A 252 6.79 4.02 0.81
C ILE A 252 7.44 2.97 1.71
N GLU A 253 6.94 1.73 1.71
CA GLU A 253 7.42 0.60 2.51
C GLU A 253 8.92 0.33 2.27
N PHE A 254 9.38 0.48 1.03
CA PHE A 254 10.75 0.16 0.62
C PHE A 254 11.75 1.28 0.91
N ALA A 255 11.25 2.45 1.31
CA ALA A 255 12.09 3.57 1.72
C ALA A 255 12.79 3.31 3.07
N LEU A 256 12.31 2.35 3.86
CA LEU A 256 12.88 2.02 5.16
C LEU A 256 14.36 1.60 5.05
N ASP A 257 14.72 0.77 4.07
CA ASP A 257 16.11 0.32 3.90
C ASP A 257 17.05 1.47 3.55
N GLN A 258 16.55 2.47 2.81
CA GLN A 258 17.31 3.68 2.53
C GLN A 258 17.51 4.52 3.79
N ALA A 259 16.45 4.73 4.56
CA ALA A 259 16.51 5.45 5.84
C ALA A 259 17.47 4.79 6.85
N ARG A 260 17.44 3.45 6.95
CA ARG A 260 18.33 2.67 7.82
C ARG A 260 19.80 2.85 7.44
N ARG A 261 20.13 2.82 6.15
CA ARG A 261 21.50 3.10 5.69
C ARG A 261 22.00 4.47 6.13
N TYR A 262 21.15 5.49 6.15
CA TYR A 262 21.55 6.80 6.69
C TYR A 262 21.86 6.72 8.18
N LEU A 263 21.02 6.06 8.97
CA LEU A 263 21.24 5.88 10.40
C LEU A 263 22.53 5.09 10.71
N ASP A 264 22.80 4.04 9.94
CA ASP A 264 24.03 3.24 10.05
C ASP A 264 25.28 4.09 9.74
N MET A 265 25.25 4.88 8.67
CA MET A 265 26.34 5.81 8.33
C MET A 265 26.55 6.89 9.40
N LEU A 266 25.49 7.27 10.12
CA LEU A 266 25.55 8.23 11.22
C LEU A 266 25.99 7.57 12.55
N GLY A 267 26.00 6.24 12.64
CA GLY A 267 26.30 5.50 13.87
C GLY A 267 25.23 5.68 14.96
N VAL A 268 23.97 5.90 14.58
CA VAL A 268 22.87 6.14 15.55
C VAL A 268 21.67 5.27 15.25
N MET A 269 20.94 4.90 16.31
CA MET A 269 19.69 4.15 16.21
C MET A 269 18.53 5.05 16.62
N ARG A 270 17.71 5.47 15.65
CA ARG A 270 16.60 6.43 15.83
C ARG A 270 15.40 6.04 14.98
N ASP A 271 14.23 6.50 15.41
CA ASP A 271 12.99 6.21 14.72
C ASP A 271 12.99 6.80 13.31
N VAL A 272 12.35 6.08 12.39
CA VAL A 272 12.28 6.41 10.97
C VAL A 272 10.85 6.65 10.57
N ILE A 273 10.65 7.65 9.73
CA ILE A 273 9.38 7.92 9.09
C ILE A 273 9.58 7.83 7.59
N VAL A 274 8.77 7.02 6.92
CA VAL A 274 8.71 7.01 5.45
C VAL A 274 7.44 7.70 5.00
N THR A 275 7.52 8.50 3.95
CA THR A 275 6.39 9.32 3.53
C THR A 275 6.38 9.64 2.04
N ASP A 276 5.20 9.83 1.46
CA ASP A 276 4.99 10.48 0.16
C ASP A 276 4.41 11.90 0.31
N GLY A 277 4.57 12.51 1.49
CA GLY A 277 3.96 13.79 1.87
C GLY A 277 2.50 13.69 2.32
N ILE A 278 1.73 12.73 1.79
CA ILE A 278 0.32 12.52 2.17
C ILE A 278 0.19 11.36 3.15
N ARG A 279 0.92 10.28 2.93
CA ARG A 279 0.97 9.08 3.76
C ARG A 279 2.25 9.07 4.57
N TYR A 280 2.15 8.63 5.81
CA TYR A 280 3.25 8.59 6.76
C TYR A 280 3.22 7.25 7.47
N ARG A 281 4.34 6.54 7.48
CA ARG A 281 4.51 5.33 8.30
C ARG A 281 5.69 5.50 9.24
N TYR A 282 5.44 5.24 10.51
CA TYR A 282 6.42 5.35 11.59
C TYR A 282 6.98 3.97 11.94
N TYR A 283 8.30 3.87 11.97
CA TYR A 283 9.05 2.69 12.37
C TYR A 283 9.82 2.96 13.66
N ASP A 284 9.58 2.11 14.65
CA ASP A 284 10.15 2.22 15.99
C ASP A 284 11.49 1.48 16.03
N ALA A 285 12.59 2.23 16.18
CA ALA A 285 13.93 1.66 16.17
C ALA A 285 14.17 0.75 17.38
N ALA A 286 13.54 1.01 18.52
CA ALA A 286 13.65 0.12 19.69
C ALA A 286 12.94 -1.23 19.48
N LYS A 287 12.09 -1.34 18.44
CA LYS A 287 11.38 -2.56 18.04
C LYS A 287 11.87 -3.10 16.71
N ASP A 288 13.16 -2.97 16.43
CA ASP A 288 13.78 -3.40 15.17
C ASP A 288 13.06 -2.85 13.94
N PHE A 289 12.70 -1.55 14.00
CA PHE A 289 11.96 -0.85 12.96
C PHE A 289 10.62 -1.50 12.60
N ALA A 290 9.92 -2.09 13.57
CA ALA A 290 8.54 -2.50 13.37
C ALA A 290 7.65 -1.29 13.05
N PRO A 291 6.69 -1.39 12.11
CA PRO A 291 5.72 -0.33 11.85
C PRO A 291 4.79 -0.21 13.06
N VAL A 292 4.71 0.99 13.65
CA VAL A 292 3.94 1.22 14.89
C VAL A 292 2.86 2.30 14.78
N ALA A 293 2.87 3.11 13.72
CA ALA A 293 1.83 4.09 13.46
C ALA A 293 1.77 4.43 11.97
N TYR A 294 0.60 4.84 11.51
CA TYR A 294 0.33 5.22 10.13
C TYR A 294 -0.66 6.39 10.10
N ALA A 295 -0.53 7.29 9.13
CA ALA A 295 -1.59 8.21 8.77
C ALA A 295 -1.60 8.43 7.26
N ASN A 296 -2.81 8.56 6.71
CA ASN A 296 -3.06 9.08 5.38
C ASN A 296 -3.81 10.40 5.54
N LEU A 297 -3.15 11.52 5.24
CA LEU A 297 -3.73 12.85 5.41
C LEU A 297 -4.92 13.09 4.47
N ALA A 298 -5.02 12.38 3.35
CA ALA A 298 -6.15 12.47 2.42
C ALA A 298 -7.32 11.54 2.80
N ASN A 299 -7.15 10.62 3.74
CA ASN A 299 -8.20 9.72 4.26
C ASN A 299 -7.89 9.36 5.71
N LEU A 300 -8.13 10.32 6.62
CA LEU A 300 -7.67 10.21 8.00
C LEU A 300 -8.49 9.20 8.80
N LYS A 301 -7.80 8.25 9.44
CA LYS A 301 -8.41 7.25 10.34
C LYS A 301 -8.00 7.47 11.78
N GLN A 302 -8.72 6.87 12.73
CA GLN A 302 -8.45 7.04 14.17
C GLN A 302 -7.01 6.67 14.57
N SER A 303 -6.39 5.68 13.92
CA SER A 303 -4.99 5.30 14.17
C SER A 303 -3.99 6.42 13.87
N ALA A 304 -4.34 7.40 13.04
CA ALA A 304 -3.49 8.55 12.74
C ALA A 304 -3.16 9.39 13.98
N ALA A 305 -4.03 9.39 15.01
CA ALA A 305 -3.75 10.09 16.26
C ALA A 305 -2.44 9.61 16.91
N GLN A 306 -2.17 8.30 16.86
CA GLN A 306 -0.93 7.73 17.39
C GLN A 306 0.30 8.22 16.61
N LEU A 307 0.19 8.40 15.29
CA LEU A 307 1.27 8.97 14.49
C LEU A 307 1.56 10.39 14.94
N PHE A 308 0.54 11.24 15.03
CA PHE A 308 0.71 12.64 15.41
C PHE A 308 1.33 12.78 16.80
N ASP A 309 0.90 11.97 17.76
CA ASP A 309 1.45 11.97 19.12
C ASP A 309 2.94 11.60 19.14
N ARG A 310 3.35 10.62 18.33
CA ARG A 310 4.76 10.21 18.21
C ARG A 310 5.64 11.24 17.49
N LEU A 311 5.04 12.03 16.59
CA LEU A 311 5.73 13.06 15.84
C LEU A 311 5.85 14.40 16.58
N ARG A 312 5.08 14.59 17.66
CA ARG A 312 5.19 15.80 18.50
C ARG A 312 6.60 15.92 19.06
N ARG A 313 7.06 17.15 19.12
CA ARG A 313 8.32 17.46 19.81
C ARG A 313 8.22 17.02 21.29
N PRO A 314 9.22 16.26 21.81
CA PRO A 314 9.26 15.84 23.20
C PRO A 314 9.53 17.00 24.18
#